data_AF-A0A1V2LNC3-F1
#
_entry.id   AF-A0A1V2LNC3-F1
#
_cell.length_a   1.000
_cell.length_b   1.000
_cell.length_c   1.000
_cell.angle_alpha   90.00
_cell.angle_beta   90.00
_cell.angle_gamma   90.00
#
_symmetry.space_group_name_H-M   'P 1'
#
loop_
_entity.id
_entity.type
_entity.pdbx_description
1 polymer ?
#
loop_
_entity_poly.entity_id
_entity_poly.type
_entity_poly.pdbx_seq_one_letter_code
_entity_poly.pdbx_strand_id
1 'polypeptide(L)'
;MRRVNSLPAATRPSTTYMSIAAPPSLRPPRKYCDITGLPAHYTAPHNQIRYFDSECYQLVKNMPPGVDQQYLSLRGANVILK
;
A
#
# COMPACT_ATOMS: atom_id res chain seq x y z
N MET A 1 3.26 -57.17 -13.31
CA MET A 1 4.25 -56.12 -12.99
C MET A 1 3.94 -54.88 -13.83
N ARG A 2 3.17 -53.91 -13.31
CA ARG A 2 2.92 -52.61 -13.98
C ARG A 2 3.87 -51.58 -13.38
N ARG A 3 4.77 -51.01 -14.18
CA ARG A 3 5.64 -49.89 -13.77
C ARG A 3 4.77 -48.66 -13.51
N VAL A 4 4.89 -48.08 -12.32
CA VAL A 4 4.28 -46.80 -11.98
C VAL A 4 5.18 -45.72 -12.60
N ASN A 5 4.73 -45.08 -13.66
CA ASN A 5 5.41 -43.90 -14.22
C ASN A 5 5.29 -42.76 -13.20
N SER A 6 6.41 -42.40 -12.57
CA SER A 6 6.51 -41.21 -11.72
C SER A 6 6.31 -39.96 -12.58
N LEU A 7 5.32 -39.14 -12.23
CA LEU A 7 5.08 -37.83 -12.82
C LEU A 7 6.36 -36.98 -12.77
N PRO A 8 6.68 -36.16 -13.80
CA PRO A 8 7.84 -35.28 -13.75
C PRO A 8 7.70 -34.37 -12.54
N ALA A 9 8.71 -34.36 -11.69
CA ALA A 9 8.78 -33.50 -10.52
C ALA A 9 8.46 -32.07 -10.98
N ALA A 10 7.31 -31.57 -10.53
CA ALA A 10 6.81 -30.26 -10.92
C ALA A 10 7.93 -29.23 -10.80
N THR A 11 8.06 -28.39 -11.83
CA THR A 11 8.94 -27.22 -11.93
C THR A 11 8.61 -26.18 -10.85
N ARG A 12 8.75 -26.57 -9.58
CA ARG A 12 8.63 -25.69 -8.43
C ARG A 12 9.97 -24.98 -8.32
N PRO A 13 10.00 -23.64 -8.22
CA PRO A 13 11.25 -22.95 -7.94
C PRO A 13 11.84 -23.57 -6.66
N SER A 14 13.11 -23.97 -6.74
CA SER A 14 13.85 -24.47 -5.58
C SER A 14 13.70 -23.46 -4.45
N THR A 15 12.94 -23.82 -3.42
CA THR A 15 12.64 -22.92 -2.30
C THR A 15 13.89 -22.82 -1.44
N THR A 16 14.78 -21.91 -1.79
CA THR A 16 15.95 -21.55 -0.98
C THR A 16 15.48 -20.66 0.16
N TYR A 17 16.15 -20.70 1.31
CA TYR A 17 15.82 -19.83 2.45
C TYR A 17 15.65 -18.34 2.05
N MET A 18 16.44 -17.88 1.06
CA MET A 18 16.42 -16.52 0.53
C MET A 18 15.23 -16.17 -0.37
N SER A 19 14.46 -17.16 -0.86
CA SER A 19 13.28 -16.90 -1.70
C SER A 19 11.99 -16.72 -0.91
N ILE A 20 12.01 -16.95 0.42
CA ILE A 20 10.83 -16.88 1.27
C ILE A 20 10.64 -15.43 1.72
N ALA A 21 9.59 -14.77 1.21
CA ALA A 21 9.19 -13.45 1.67
C ALA A 21 8.39 -13.54 2.98
N ALA A 22 8.49 -12.51 3.82
CA ALA A 22 7.69 -12.41 5.03
C ALA A 22 6.19 -12.31 4.69
N PRO A 23 5.30 -12.91 5.50
CA PRO A 23 3.87 -12.76 5.31
C PRO A 23 3.44 -11.29 5.55
N PRO A 24 2.34 -10.84 4.94
CA PRO A 24 1.82 -9.49 5.16
C PRO A 24 1.33 -9.30 6.60
N SER A 25 1.34 -8.05 7.07
CA SER A 25 0.80 -7.71 8.40
C SER A 25 -0.71 -7.89 8.45
N LEU A 26 -1.21 -8.59 9.47
CA LEU A 26 -2.64 -8.71 9.79
C LEU A 26 -3.15 -7.56 10.67
N ARG A 27 -2.26 -6.78 11.30
CA ARG A 27 -2.66 -5.68 12.17
C ARG A 27 -3.08 -4.47 11.33
N PRO A 28 -4.25 -3.86 11.60
CA PRO A 28 -4.67 -2.64 10.93
C PRO A 28 -3.62 -1.52 11.11
N PRO A 29 -3.22 -0.83 10.03
CA PRO A 29 -2.28 0.27 10.13
C PRO A 29 -2.91 1.48 10.81
N ARG A 30 -2.13 2.17 11.64
CA ARG A 30 -2.55 3.46 12.21
C ARG A 30 -2.58 4.52 11.11
N LYS A 31 -3.61 5.38 11.14
CA LYS A 31 -3.78 6.46 10.18
C LYS A 31 -3.16 7.74 10.74
N TYR A 32 -2.26 8.33 9.97
CA TYR A 32 -1.63 9.60 10.27
C TYR A 32 -1.94 10.60 9.16
N CYS A 33 -1.88 11.87 9.49
CA CYS A 33 -2.05 12.99 8.57
C CYS A 33 -0.86 13.00 7.62
N ASP A 34 -1.14 13.07 6.31
CA ASP A 34 -0.09 13.00 5.30
C ASP A 34 0.76 14.30 5.26
N ILE A 35 0.26 15.41 5.84
CA ILE A 35 0.96 16.71 5.90
C ILE A 35 1.73 16.88 7.22
N THR A 36 1.07 16.64 8.36
CA THR A 36 1.63 16.97 9.69
C THR A 36 2.17 15.76 10.46
N GLY A 37 1.79 14.53 10.08
CA GLY A 37 2.17 13.31 10.79
C GLY A 37 1.41 13.05 12.10
N LEU A 38 0.49 13.93 12.50
CA LEU A 38 -0.40 13.72 13.65
C LEU A 38 -1.42 12.58 13.37
N PRO A 39 -1.99 11.91 14.39
CA PRO A 39 -2.99 10.86 14.17
C PRO A 39 -4.22 11.42 13.44
N ALA A 40 -4.53 10.89 12.26
CA ALA A 40 -5.63 11.40 11.44
C ALA A 40 -6.91 10.58 11.65
N HIS A 41 -8.00 11.28 11.97
CA HIS A 41 -9.33 10.69 12.12
C HIS A 41 -10.14 10.73 10.82
N TYR A 42 -9.81 11.64 9.90
CA TYR A 42 -10.61 11.93 8.71
C TYR A 42 -9.80 11.75 7.42
N THR A 43 -10.53 11.58 6.32
CA THR A 43 -9.97 11.42 4.97
C THR A 43 -10.84 12.21 4.00
N ALA A 44 -10.21 13.00 3.15
CA ALA A 44 -10.91 13.84 2.19
C ALA A 44 -11.46 13.00 1.02
N PRO A 45 -12.70 13.23 0.57
CA PRO A 45 -13.36 12.37 -0.42
C PRO A 45 -12.83 12.57 -1.84
N HIS A 46 -12.31 13.76 -2.17
CA HIS A 46 -11.85 14.08 -3.53
C HIS A 46 -10.44 13.57 -3.83
N ASN A 47 -9.52 13.68 -2.87
CA ASN A 47 -8.09 13.37 -3.06
C ASN A 47 -7.57 12.25 -2.13
N GLN A 48 -8.41 11.65 -1.28
CA GLN A 48 -8.04 10.55 -0.38
C GLN A 48 -6.86 10.84 0.58
N ILE A 49 -6.57 12.12 0.79
CA ILE A 49 -5.56 12.59 1.74
C ILE A 49 -6.14 12.54 3.16
N ARG A 50 -5.33 12.10 4.10
CA ARG A 50 -5.67 12.04 5.53
C ARG A 50 -5.29 13.34 6.21
N TYR A 51 -6.21 13.89 7.02
CA TYR A 51 -6.02 15.15 7.73
C TYR A 51 -6.48 15.03 9.20
N PHE A 52 -5.96 15.93 10.04
CA PHE A 52 -6.24 15.95 11.48
C PHE A 52 -7.29 17.01 11.86
N ASP A 53 -7.08 18.25 11.44
CA ASP A 53 -7.88 19.42 11.80
C ASP A 53 -8.50 20.12 10.59
N SER A 54 -9.27 21.18 10.86
CA SER A 54 -9.91 21.99 9.83
C SER A 54 -8.91 22.81 9.00
N GLU A 55 -7.78 23.21 9.59
CA GLU A 55 -6.76 24.01 8.90
C GLU A 55 -6.05 23.18 7.83
N CYS A 56 -5.64 21.95 8.18
CA CYS A 56 -5.12 20.99 7.21
C CYS A 56 -6.17 20.69 6.14
N TYR A 57 -7.45 20.57 6.50
CA TYR A 57 -8.50 20.34 5.49
C TYR A 57 -8.62 21.49 4.48
N GLN A 58 -8.47 22.75 4.89
CA GLN A 58 -8.46 23.89 3.97
C GLN A 58 -7.30 23.80 2.98
N LEU A 59 -6.10 23.42 3.45
CA LEU A 59 -4.95 23.20 2.57
C LEU A 59 -5.20 22.04 1.59
N VAL A 60 -5.72 20.92 2.09
CA VAL A 60 -6.05 19.73 1.29
C VAL A 60 -7.13 20.02 0.25
N LYS A 61 -8.08 20.90 0.55
CA LYS A 61 -9.13 21.32 -0.39
C LYS A 61 -8.59 22.20 -1.51
N ASN A 62 -7.65 23.09 -1.21
CA ASN A 62 -7.11 24.07 -2.15
C ASN A 62 -5.82 23.60 -2.85
N MET A 63 -5.48 22.31 -2.74
CA MET A 63 -4.25 21.75 -3.29
C MET A 63 -4.31 21.69 -4.84
N PRO A 64 -3.24 22.08 -5.55
CA PRO A 64 -3.17 21.93 -7.00
C PRO A 64 -3.24 20.45 -7.42
N PRO A 65 -3.84 20.15 -8.58
CA PRO A 65 -3.89 18.78 -9.10
C PRO A 65 -2.46 18.22 -9.30
N GLY A 66 -2.23 16.98 -8.87
CA GLY A 66 -0.95 16.27 -9.00
C GLY A 66 -0.09 16.29 -7.74
N VAL A 67 -0.24 17.31 -6.87
CA VAL A 67 0.45 17.34 -5.56
C VAL A 67 -0.13 16.29 -4.62
N ASP A 68 -1.43 16.04 -4.71
CA ASP A 68 -2.12 14.95 -4.04
C ASP A 68 -1.46 13.59 -4.31
N GLN A 69 -1.13 13.32 -5.57
CA GLN A 69 -0.48 12.08 -5.96
C GLN A 69 0.94 11.95 -5.42
N GLN A 70 1.66 13.06 -5.26
CA GLN A 70 2.97 13.07 -4.63
C GLN A 70 2.85 12.66 -3.16
N TYR A 71 1.92 13.24 -2.40
CA TYR A 71 1.66 12.84 -1.01
C TYR A 71 1.19 11.38 -0.89
N LEU A 72 0.29 10.93 -1.79
CA LEU A 72 -0.17 9.55 -1.80
C LEU A 72 0.97 8.56 -2.13
N SER A 73 1.95 8.96 -2.94
CA SER A 73 3.09 8.09 -3.29
C SER A 73 4.00 7.79 -2.11
N LEU A 74 4.14 8.72 -1.16
CA LEU A 74 4.91 8.51 0.08
C LEU A 74 4.31 7.37 0.92
N ARG A 75 2.99 7.20 0.88
CA ARG A 75 2.27 6.10 1.54
C ARG A 75 2.17 4.83 0.67
N GLY A 76 2.54 4.91 -0.61
CA GLY A 76 2.31 3.84 -1.58
C GLY A 76 0.83 3.67 -1.97
N ALA A 77 0.04 4.73 -1.88
CA ALA A 77 -1.39 4.74 -2.23
C ALA A 77 -1.67 5.48 -3.55
N ASN A 78 -0.64 5.81 -4.33
CA ASN A 78 -0.78 6.49 -5.61
C ASN A 78 -1.19 5.50 -6.72
N VAL A 79 -2.02 6.00 -7.63
CA VAL A 79 -2.41 5.31 -8.87
C VAL A 79 -1.47 5.71 -10.00
N ILE A 80 -0.62 4.78 -10.44
CA ILE A 80 0.23 4.97 -11.61
C ILE A 80 -0.49 4.32 -12.79
N LEU A 81 -0.94 5.14 -13.74
CA LEU A 81 -1.45 4.64 -15.02
C LEU A 81 -0.24 4.15 -15.84
N LYS A 82 -0.29 2.91 -16.32
CA LYS A 82 0.78 2.26 -17.08
C LYS A 82 0.29 1.84 -18.45
#